data_AF-A0A4V1XH60-F1
#
_entry.id   AF-A0A4V1XH60-F1
#
_cell.length_a   1.000
_cell.length_b   1.000
_cell.length_c   1.000
_cell.angle_alpha   90.00
_cell.angle_beta   90.00
_cell.angle_gamma   90.00
#
_symmetry.space_group_name_H-M   'P 1'
#
loop_
_entity.id
_entity.type
_entity.pdbx_description
1 polymer ?
#
loop_
_entity_poly.entity_id
_entity_poly.type
_entity_poly.pdbx_seq_one_letter_code
_entity_poly.pdbx_strand_id
1 'polypeptide(L)'
;MLTSRPVVLSLATFIYLLVLLVIRDGRFLALTPINDAPQPSDGYRHDVALVVASMKKEDTSRIQKYLPGCLIFIHASSFAWHNDDPGYNALPTLRNFRISHLQEAGYANLRCARVVGCPAEIRPVEDEGRAKNGALTANGVFRQAWHKLMMPEEAPVPEVVAVSCCSQLGVTRETIRNRPLEDYVRFRDWLLRTPLEDSLSGRVLGFSWHIIFGKEAVHCPSAQECYCKTFGICDSACSEGACDGRYTLPPHSTLPEDWPRVGWENEERNFTGPLS
;
A
#
# COMPACT_ATOMS: atom_id res chain seq x y z
N MET A 1 2.55 -18.69 37.30
CA MET A 1 3.57 -19.28 36.40
C MET A 1 2.88 -19.61 35.09
N LEU A 2 2.89 -18.65 34.14
CA LEU A 2 2.33 -18.85 32.80
C LEU A 2 3.50 -19.08 31.87
N THR A 3 3.45 -20.24 31.23
CA THR A 3 4.45 -20.79 30.33
C THR A 3 4.55 -19.96 29.06
N SER A 4 5.76 -19.54 28.74
CA SER A 4 6.13 -18.94 27.46
C SER A 4 5.75 -19.89 26.32
N ARG A 5 4.91 -19.44 25.40
CA ARG A 5 4.74 -20.08 24.09
C ARG A 5 5.71 -19.40 23.10
N PRO A 6 6.71 -20.11 22.57
CA PRO A 6 7.55 -19.65 21.48
C PRO A 6 6.98 -20.21 20.17
N VAL A 7 6.06 -19.52 19.49
CA VAL A 7 5.61 -19.91 18.14
C VAL A 7 5.24 -18.65 17.34
N VAL A 8 6.15 -18.32 16.42
CA VAL A 8 5.95 -17.76 15.08
C VAL A 8 5.00 -16.54 14.97
N LEU A 9 5.65 -15.38 14.97
CA LEU A 9 5.12 -14.08 14.58
C LEU A 9 4.76 -14.09 13.07
N SER A 10 3.59 -14.63 12.71
CA SER A 10 3.06 -14.54 11.34
C SER A 10 2.39 -13.17 11.09
N LEU A 11 3.25 -12.14 11.02
CA LEU A 11 3.23 -11.06 10.03
C LEU A 11 1.89 -10.42 9.61
N ALA A 12 1.39 -9.53 10.45
CA ALA A 12 0.62 -8.36 10.02
C ALA A 12 1.49 -7.42 9.14
N THR A 13 1.45 -7.63 7.83
CA THR A 13 1.58 -6.64 6.74
C THR A 13 2.78 -5.68 6.67
N PHE A 14 3.81 -5.74 7.53
CA PHE A 14 4.88 -4.72 7.48
C PHE A 14 6.34 -5.15 7.69
N ILE A 15 6.68 -6.43 7.65
CA ILE A 15 8.09 -6.85 7.75
C ILE A 15 8.30 -8.00 6.77
N TYR A 16 9.18 -7.86 5.77
CA TYR A 16 10.24 -8.83 5.45
C TYR A 16 11.04 -8.42 4.21
N LEU A 17 12.34 -8.32 4.46
CA LEU A 17 13.51 -8.21 3.58
C LEU A 17 13.66 -7.03 2.61
N LEU A 18 14.94 -6.72 2.46
CA LEU A 18 15.55 -5.46 2.06
C LEU A 18 16.33 -5.74 0.78
N VAL A 19 16.01 -5.04 -0.30
CA VAL A 19 16.97 -4.75 -1.36
C VAL A 19 16.91 -3.24 -1.59
N LEU A 20 17.94 -2.53 -1.12
CA LEU A 20 18.11 -1.10 -1.34
C LEU A 20 18.52 -0.90 -2.81
N LEU A 21 17.61 -0.40 -3.64
CA LEU A 21 17.92 0.01 -5.01
C LEU A 21 18.07 1.54 -5.03
N VAL A 22 19.32 2.01 -5.06
CA VAL A 22 19.61 3.41 -5.41
C VAL A 22 19.65 3.50 -6.93
N ILE A 23 18.82 4.35 -7.52
CA ILE A 23 18.86 4.63 -8.96
C ILE A 23 19.99 5.64 -9.20
N ARG A 24 21.08 5.19 -9.82
CA ARG A 24 22.10 6.06 -10.42
C ARG A 24 22.16 5.76 -11.91
N ASP A 25 21.83 6.75 -12.74
CA ASP A 25 21.94 6.71 -14.20
C ASP A 25 21.33 5.45 -14.86
N GLY A 26 20.18 4.99 -14.34
CA GLY A 26 19.44 3.87 -14.92
C GLY A 26 20.06 2.48 -14.73
N ARG A 27 21.06 2.31 -13.84
CA ARG A 27 21.65 0.99 -13.52
C ARG A 27 21.52 0.64 -12.03
N PHE A 28 21.33 -0.64 -11.75
CA PHE A 28 21.23 -1.19 -10.39
C PHE A 28 22.61 -1.59 -9.87
N LEU A 29 22.97 -1.13 -8.66
CA LEU A 29 24.17 -1.57 -7.94
C LEU A 29 23.78 -1.98 -6.52
N ALA A 30 24.15 -3.20 -6.12
CA ALA A 30 23.99 -3.69 -4.76
C ALA A 30 25.03 -3.01 -3.84
N LEU A 31 24.59 -2.45 -2.71
CA LEU A 31 25.51 -1.91 -1.70
C LEU A 31 25.88 -3.00 -0.68
N THR A 32 27.19 -3.22 -0.53
CA THR A 32 27.80 -4.07 0.50
C THR A 32 27.61 -3.51 1.92
N PRO A 33 27.79 -4.34 2.98
CA PRO A 33 27.46 -3.98 4.36
C PRO A 33 28.20 -2.75 4.89
N ILE A 34 27.45 -1.92 5.62
CA ILE A 34 27.86 -0.64 6.22
C ILE A 34 28.71 -0.91 7.47
N ASN A 35 29.98 -1.25 7.29
CA ASN A 35 30.97 -1.04 8.35
C ASN A 35 32.05 -0.01 7.96
N ASP A 36 32.09 0.47 6.71
CA ASP A 36 33.12 1.41 6.24
C ASP A 36 32.58 2.52 5.29
N ALA A 37 31.39 3.09 5.55
CA ALA A 37 30.88 4.19 4.72
C ALA A 37 31.36 5.57 5.24
N PRO A 38 31.99 6.41 4.39
CA PRO A 38 32.53 7.71 4.79
C PRO A 38 31.43 8.74 5.06
N GLN A 39 31.74 9.70 5.94
CA GLN A 39 30.90 10.87 6.26
C GLN A 39 30.53 11.65 4.99
N PRO A 40 29.30 12.20 4.90
CA PRO A 40 28.82 12.85 3.69
C PRO A 40 29.54 14.18 3.46
N SER A 41 30.24 14.31 2.33
CA SER A 41 30.70 15.59 1.80
C SER A 41 29.62 16.23 0.93
N ASP A 42 29.66 17.56 0.85
CA ASP A 42 28.75 18.43 0.08
C ASP A 42 28.53 17.91 -1.35
N GLY A 43 27.32 17.39 -1.59
CA GLY A 43 26.93 16.87 -2.91
C GLY A 43 25.56 16.19 -2.94
N TYR A 44 24.70 16.44 -1.96
CA TYR A 44 23.33 15.89 -1.94
C TYR A 44 22.48 16.61 -3.00
N ARG A 45 22.18 15.95 -4.12
CA ARG A 45 21.17 16.45 -5.06
C ARG A 45 19.77 16.34 -4.45
N HIS A 46 18.97 17.39 -4.63
CA HIS A 46 17.65 17.59 -4.01
C HIS A 46 16.47 17.00 -4.80
N ASP A 47 16.69 16.22 -5.84
CA ASP A 47 15.67 15.94 -6.86
C ASP A 47 14.75 14.75 -6.57
N VAL A 48 15.14 13.71 -5.80
CA VAL A 48 14.19 12.67 -5.35
C VAL A 48 14.69 11.97 -4.07
N ALA A 49 13.94 12.05 -2.98
CA ALA A 49 14.10 11.18 -1.82
C ALA A 49 12.92 10.21 -1.73
N LEU A 50 12.96 9.13 -2.51
CA LEU A 50 12.02 8.01 -2.36
C LEU A 50 12.48 7.17 -1.17
N VAL A 51 11.86 7.37 -0.01
CA VAL A 51 12.05 6.48 1.13
C VAL A 51 10.96 5.42 1.07
N VAL A 52 11.31 4.24 0.55
CA VAL A 52 10.52 3.02 0.71
C VAL A 52 10.73 2.54 2.15
N ALA A 53 9.81 2.89 3.04
CA ALA A 53 9.90 2.51 4.44
C ALA A 53 9.39 1.07 4.63
N SER A 54 10.30 0.10 4.57
CA SER A 54 10.13 -1.23 5.17
C SER A 54 10.86 -1.21 6.51
N MET A 55 10.14 -1.24 7.63
CA MET A 55 10.76 -1.10 8.95
C MET A 55 11.05 -2.47 9.57
N LYS A 56 12.33 -2.82 9.71
CA LYS A 56 12.75 -3.72 10.79
C LYS A 56 12.60 -2.97 12.11
N LYS A 57 11.91 -3.62 13.04
CA LYS A 57 11.71 -3.24 14.44
C LYS A 57 13.03 -2.79 15.07
N GLU A 58 13.15 -1.52 15.45
CA GLU A 58 13.72 -1.02 16.72
C GLU A 58 14.15 0.46 16.71
N ASP A 59 14.34 1.13 15.55
CA ASP A 59 14.66 2.56 15.54
C ASP A 59 13.80 3.39 14.57
N THR A 60 12.80 4.07 15.12
CA THR A 60 11.92 5.02 14.39
C THR A 60 12.36 6.48 14.55
N SER A 61 13.45 6.74 15.29
CA SER A 61 13.86 8.09 15.68
C SER A 61 14.19 8.97 14.47
N ARG A 62 14.76 8.39 13.40
CA ARG A 62 15.08 9.14 12.16
C ARG A 62 13.84 9.54 11.37
N ILE A 63 12.78 8.73 11.36
CA ILE A 63 11.51 9.08 10.69
C ILE A 63 10.76 10.14 11.50
N GLN A 64 10.77 10.02 12.83
CA GLN A 64 10.23 11.04 13.72
C GLN A 64 10.97 12.37 13.57
N LYS A 65 12.30 12.35 13.40
CA LYS A 65 13.13 13.54 13.22
C LYS A 65 13.08 14.10 11.79
N TYR A 66 12.93 13.25 10.78
CA TYR A 66 12.94 13.60 9.36
C TYR A 66 11.89 12.80 8.60
N LEU A 67 10.64 13.26 8.61
CA LEU A 67 9.63 12.73 7.70
C LEU A 67 10.04 13.14 6.26
N PRO A 68 10.19 12.22 5.29
CA PRO A 68 10.49 12.57 3.88
C PRO A 68 9.38 13.38 3.24
N GLY A 69 9.65 14.10 2.15
CA GLY A 69 8.63 14.93 1.47
C GLY A 69 7.51 14.10 0.85
N CYS A 70 7.86 12.94 0.30
CA CYS A 70 6.92 11.94 -0.19
C CYS A 70 7.33 10.57 0.37
N LEU A 71 6.34 9.78 0.76
CA LEU A 71 6.50 8.41 1.21
C LEU A 71 5.66 7.51 0.30
N ILE A 72 6.20 6.34 -0.05
CA ILE A 72 5.47 5.30 -0.76
C ILE A 72 5.44 4.05 0.12
N PHE A 73 4.24 3.56 0.37
CA PHE A 73 3.96 2.30 1.05
C PHE A 73 3.57 1.27 -0.01
N ILE A 74 4.31 0.16 -0.05
CA ILE A 74 4.14 -0.90 -1.04
C ILE A 74 4.49 -2.24 -0.38
N HIS A 75 3.93 -3.33 -0.89
CA HIS A 75 4.33 -4.66 -0.45
C HIS A 75 5.83 -4.89 -0.72
N ALA A 76 6.49 -5.61 0.20
CA ALA A 76 7.92 -5.84 0.12
C ALA A 76 8.34 -6.77 -1.04
N SER A 77 7.42 -7.64 -1.49
CA SER A 77 7.68 -8.51 -2.63
C SER A 77 7.69 -7.71 -3.93
N SER A 78 8.77 -7.83 -4.69
CA SER A 78 8.88 -7.25 -6.04
C SER A 78 7.77 -7.75 -6.95
N PHE A 79 7.29 -8.99 -6.75
CA PHE A 79 6.15 -9.56 -7.46
C PHE A 79 5.02 -9.87 -6.49
N ALA A 80 3.88 -9.23 -6.68
CA ALA A 80 2.69 -9.44 -5.86
C ALA A 80 1.45 -9.05 -6.66
N TRP A 81 0.37 -9.83 -6.55
CA TRP A 81 -0.90 -9.52 -7.23
C TRP A 81 -1.47 -8.13 -6.85
N HIS A 82 -0.98 -7.54 -5.76
CA HIS A 82 -1.25 -6.18 -5.30
C HIS A 82 -0.65 -5.08 -6.22
N ASN A 83 0.37 -5.39 -7.01
CA ASN A 83 1.00 -4.45 -7.94
C ASN A 83 0.17 -4.25 -9.21
N ASP A 84 -0.07 -3.00 -9.57
CA ASP A 84 -0.91 -2.59 -10.70
C ASP A 84 -0.11 -2.57 -12.01
N ASP A 85 0.42 -3.74 -12.35
CA ASP A 85 1.30 -4.02 -13.47
C ASP A 85 0.91 -5.36 -14.14
N PRO A 86 1.01 -5.52 -15.47
CA PRO A 86 0.62 -6.75 -16.15
C PRO A 86 1.37 -7.99 -15.68
N GLY A 87 2.62 -7.80 -15.21
CA GLY A 87 3.47 -8.84 -14.65
C GLY A 87 3.42 -8.90 -13.12
N TYR A 88 2.53 -8.13 -12.48
CA TYR A 88 2.46 -7.95 -11.03
C TYR A 88 3.79 -7.48 -10.43
N ASN A 89 4.60 -6.77 -11.22
CA ASN A 89 5.92 -6.30 -10.83
C ASN A 89 5.83 -4.88 -10.26
N ALA A 90 6.40 -4.66 -9.06
CA ALA A 90 6.46 -3.35 -8.42
C ALA A 90 7.38 -2.37 -9.15
N LEU A 91 8.41 -2.85 -9.84
CA LEU A 91 9.47 -2.01 -10.40
C LEU A 91 8.96 -1.06 -11.50
N PRO A 92 8.20 -1.51 -12.52
CA PRO A 92 7.60 -0.59 -13.50
C PRO A 92 6.64 0.41 -12.86
N THR A 93 5.84 -0.04 -11.89
CA THR A 93 4.92 0.83 -11.13
C THR A 93 5.69 1.96 -10.44
N LEU A 94 6.75 1.64 -9.69
CA LEU A 94 7.55 2.62 -8.96
C LEU A 94 8.35 3.56 -9.89
N ARG A 95 8.91 3.03 -10.98
CA ARG A 95 9.67 3.83 -11.96
C ARG A 95 8.82 4.87 -12.67
N ASN A 96 7.58 4.52 -12.99
CA ASN A 96 6.66 5.40 -13.71
C ASN A 96 5.82 6.27 -12.77
N PHE A 97 5.87 6.03 -11.46
CA PHE A 97 5.10 6.80 -10.48
C PHE A 97 5.49 8.28 -10.50
N ARG A 98 4.53 9.14 -10.82
CA ARG A 98 4.71 10.59 -10.95
C ARG A 98 4.64 11.26 -9.58
N ILE A 99 5.81 11.55 -9.02
CA ILE A 99 5.93 12.29 -7.76
C ILE A 99 5.23 13.65 -7.81
N SER A 100 5.24 14.33 -8.98
CA SER A 100 4.52 15.60 -9.16
C SER A 100 3.01 15.46 -8.91
N HIS A 101 2.39 14.38 -9.40
CA HIS A 101 0.98 14.10 -9.11
C HIS A 101 0.76 13.84 -7.63
N LEU A 102 1.65 13.08 -6.97
CA LEU A 102 1.56 12.85 -5.53
C LEU A 102 1.68 14.16 -4.73
N GLN A 103 2.58 15.06 -5.12
CA GLN A 103 2.76 16.36 -4.47
C GLN A 103 1.52 17.24 -4.61
N GLU A 104 0.89 17.25 -5.77
CA GLU A 104 -0.35 17.99 -6.03
C GLU A 104 -1.55 17.39 -5.27
N ALA A 105 -1.69 16.06 -5.33
CA ALA A 105 -2.84 15.37 -4.75
C ALA A 105 -2.70 15.13 -3.24
N GLY A 106 -1.49 15.11 -2.69
CA GLY A 106 -1.22 14.80 -1.29
C GLY A 106 -1.29 13.31 -0.92
N TYR A 107 -2.12 12.55 -1.65
CA TYR A 107 -2.32 11.10 -1.55
C TYR A 107 -2.58 10.54 -2.96
N ALA A 108 -1.99 9.39 -3.27
CA ALA A 108 -2.29 8.63 -4.49
C ALA A 108 -2.25 7.13 -4.21
N ASN A 109 -3.26 6.40 -4.70
CA ASN A 109 -3.22 4.93 -4.67
C ASN A 109 -2.35 4.42 -5.82
N LEU A 110 -1.54 3.40 -5.57
CA LEU A 110 -0.70 2.77 -6.60
C LEU A 110 -1.49 1.80 -7.50
N ARG A 111 -2.77 1.56 -7.21
CA ARG A 111 -3.68 0.78 -8.04
C ARG A 111 -4.72 1.67 -8.73
N CYS A 112 -4.70 1.64 -10.07
CA CYS A 112 -5.68 2.33 -10.89
C CYS A 112 -6.82 1.43 -11.36
N ALA A 113 -6.61 0.11 -11.46
CA ALA A 113 -7.68 -0.81 -11.80
C ALA A 113 -8.71 -0.92 -10.66
N ARG A 114 -9.98 -0.66 -10.99
CA ARG A 114 -11.10 -0.61 -10.04
C ARG A 114 -11.72 -1.98 -9.73
N VAL A 115 -11.20 -3.06 -10.31
CA VAL A 115 -11.75 -4.43 -10.23
C VAL A 115 -11.91 -4.95 -8.79
N VAL A 116 -11.20 -4.39 -7.81
CA VAL A 116 -11.40 -4.65 -6.39
C VAL A 116 -11.43 -3.33 -5.63
N GLY A 117 -12.45 -3.11 -4.79
CA GLY A 117 -12.55 -1.95 -3.90
C GLY A 117 -13.43 -0.79 -4.40
N CYS A 118 -13.63 -0.65 -5.71
CA CYS A 118 -14.48 0.38 -6.31
C CYS A 118 -15.67 -0.25 -7.05
N PRO A 119 -16.82 0.45 -7.18
CA PRO A 119 -17.10 1.80 -6.66
C PRO A 119 -17.69 1.83 -5.24
N ALA A 120 -18.06 0.67 -4.68
CA ALA A 120 -18.76 0.59 -3.40
C ALA A 120 -18.43 -0.73 -2.68
N GLU A 121 -17.23 -0.81 -2.11
CA GLU A 121 -16.73 -2.01 -1.43
C GLU A 121 -17.42 -2.26 -0.10
N ILE A 122 -17.52 -1.23 0.74
CA ILE A 122 -18.02 -1.34 2.12
C ILE A 122 -19.20 -0.41 2.28
N ARG A 123 -20.30 -0.92 2.82
CA ARG A 123 -21.44 -0.12 3.29
C ARG A 123 -21.53 -0.27 4.80
N PRO A 124 -20.83 0.56 5.60
CA PRO A 124 -20.58 0.29 7.02
C PRO A 124 -21.83 -0.02 7.85
N VAL A 125 -22.97 0.62 7.55
CA VAL A 125 -24.23 0.39 8.26
C VAL A 125 -24.92 -0.88 7.78
N GLU A 126 -25.00 -1.10 6.48
CA GLU A 126 -25.68 -2.26 5.89
C GLU A 126 -24.91 -3.57 6.08
N ASP A 127 -23.58 -3.49 6.05
CA ASP A 127 -22.70 -4.64 6.22
C ASP A 127 -22.53 -5.02 7.70
N GLU A 128 -22.97 -4.21 8.67
CA GLU A 128 -22.67 -4.43 10.09
C GLU A 128 -23.07 -5.84 10.56
N GLY A 129 -22.11 -6.55 11.17
CA GLY A 129 -22.31 -7.93 11.65
C GLY A 129 -22.31 -8.99 10.54
N ARG A 130 -22.10 -8.61 9.27
CA ARG A 130 -22.04 -9.55 8.15
C ARG A 130 -20.92 -10.57 8.34
N ALA A 131 -21.32 -11.83 8.30
CA ALA A 131 -20.45 -12.99 8.34
C ALA A 131 -20.55 -13.79 7.04
N LYS A 132 -19.46 -14.45 6.65
CA LYS A 132 -19.41 -15.40 5.53
C LYS A 132 -18.98 -16.75 6.08
N ASN A 133 -19.79 -17.79 5.84
CA ASN A 133 -19.54 -19.15 6.36
C ASN A 133 -19.32 -19.19 7.89
N GLY A 134 -20.03 -18.34 8.64
CA GLY A 134 -19.90 -18.24 10.10
C GLY A 134 -18.70 -17.43 10.60
N ALA A 135 -17.83 -16.93 9.72
CA ALA A 135 -16.70 -16.06 10.07
C ALA A 135 -17.01 -14.58 9.80
N LEU A 136 -16.55 -13.69 10.69
CA LEU A 136 -16.67 -12.24 10.52
C LEU A 136 -15.98 -11.78 9.24
N THR A 137 -16.51 -10.74 8.61
CA THR A 137 -15.90 -10.10 7.44
C THR A 137 -15.38 -8.71 7.80
N ALA A 138 -14.38 -8.22 7.05
CA ALA A 138 -13.83 -6.88 7.30
C ALA A 138 -14.90 -5.80 7.12
N ASN A 139 -15.78 -5.97 6.12
CA ASN A 139 -16.92 -5.09 5.88
C ASN A 139 -17.86 -5.09 7.09
N GLY A 140 -18.16 -6.27 7.64
CA GLY A 140 -19.08 -6.38 8.77
C GLY A 140 -18.56 -5.89 10.11
N VAL A 141 -17.24 -5.74 10.27
CA VAL A 141 -16.64 -5.11 11.45
C VAL A 141 -16.26 -3.64 11.21
N PHE A 142 -16.41 -3.12 9.99
CA PHE A 142 -15.88 -1.81 9.61
C PHE A 142 -16.47 -0.68 10.44
N ARG A 143 -17.79 -0.63 10.65
CA ARG A 143 -18.44 0.43 11.45
C ARG A 143 -17.93 0.49 12.89
N GLN A 144 -17.85 -0.66 13.54
CA GLN A 144 -17.37 -0.75 14.92
C GLN A 144 -15.90 -0.35 15.02
N ALA A 145 -15.08 -0.77 14.06
CA ALA A 145 -13.69 -0.37 13.97
C ALA A 145 -13.55 1.13 13.66
N TRP A 146 -14.39 1.69 12.79
CA TRP A 146 -14.42 3.10 12.46
C TRP A 146 -14.61 3.96 13.70
N HIS A 147 -15.57 3.63 14.57
CA HIS A 147 -15.77 4.35 15.84
C HIS A 147 -14.58 4.27 16.82
N LYS A 148 -13.71 3.27 16.68
CA LYS A 148 -12.47 3.17 17.48
C LYS A 148 -11.30 3.93 16.84
N LEU A 149 -11.26 3.95 15.52
CA LEU A 149 -10.25 4.65 14.74
C LEU A 149 -10.56 6.14 14.73
N MET A 150 -11.68 6.52 14.14
CA MET A 150 -12.19 7.88 14.11
C MET A 150 -13.16 8.05 15.27
N MET A 151 -12.89 8.97 16.20
CA MET A 151 -13.82 9.20 17.30
C MET A 151 -15.15 9.70 16.69
N PRO A 152 -16.33 9.24 17.15
CA PRO A 152 -17.60 9.61 16.53
C PRO A 152 -17.83 11.11 16.44
N GLU A 153 -17.25 11.89 17.36
CA GLU A 153 -17.29 13.35 17.37
C GLU A 153 -16.38 13.98 16.30
N GLU A 154 -15.35 13.26 15.83
CA GLU A 154 -14.39 13.70 14.82
C GLU A 154 -14.87 13.42 13.40
N ALA A 155 -15.46 12.24 13.16
CA ALA A 155 -15.93 11.86 11.82
C ALA A 155 -17.15 10.93 11.87
N PRO A 156 -18.25 11.29 11.18
CA PRO A 156 -19.38 10.38 11.04
C PRO A 156 -18.96 9.12 10.27
N VAL A 157 -19.69 8.03 10.49
CA VAL A 157 -19.52 6.80 9.72
C VAL A 157 -20.00 7.06 8.28
N PRO A 158 -19.17 6.84 7.25
CA PRO A 158 -19.61 7.01 5.86
C PRO A 158 -20.68 5.99 5.47
N GLU A 159 -21.57 6.37 4.56
CA GLU A 159 -22.56 5.45 3.98
C GLU A 159 -21.90 4.39 3.10
N VAL A 160 -20.91 4.81 2.29
CA VAL A 160 -20.12 3.95 1.41
C VAL A 160 -18.65 4.30 1.57
N VAL A 161 -17.81 3.28 1.63
CA VAL A 161 -16.34 3.41 1.57
C VAL A 161 -15.83 2.63 0.37
N ALA A 162 -15.04 3.30 -0.47
CA ALA A 162 -14.47 2.71 -1.66
C ALA A 162 -13.19 3.42 -2.11
N VAL A 163 -12.21 2.61 -2.49
CA VAL A 163 -10.95 3.00 -3.13
C VAL A 163 -10.41 1.75 -3.82
N SER A 164 -9.64 1.89 -4.90
CA SER A 164 -8.93 0.75 -5.47
C SER A 164 -8.14 0.02 -4.37
N CYS A 165 -8.24 -1.31 -4.32
CA CYS A 165 -7.80 -2.09 -3.16
C CYS A 165 -6.31 -1.96 -2.83
N CYS A 166 -5.95 -2.70 -1.78
CA CYS A 166 -4.61 -3.25 -1.58
C CYS A 166 -3.62 -2.32 -0.88
N SER A 167 -4.03 -1.10 -0.55
CA SER A 167 -3.33 -0.19 0.38
C SER A 167 -1.88 0.12 0.00
N GLN A 168 -1.50 -0.07 -1.26
CA GLN A 168 -0.25 0.45 -1.79
C GLN A 168 -0.50 1.90 -2.17
N LEU A 169 0.15 2.83 -1.51
CA LEU A 169 -0.17 4.25 -1.60
C LEU A 169 1.06 5.14 -1.47
N GLY A 170 1.02 6.28 -2.15
CA GLY A 170 1.90 7.41 -1.91
C GLY A 170 1.19 8.44 -1.04
N VAL A 171 1.93 9.10 -0.15
CA VAL A 171 1.44 10.23 0.65
C VAL A 171 2.55 11.26 0.86
N THR A 172 2.18 12.54 0.93
CA THR A 172 3.12 13.63 1.21
C THR A 172 3.30 13.84 2.72
N ARG A 173 4.44 14.44 3.10
CA ARG A 173 4.68 14.89 4.47
C ARG A 173 3.58 15.80 4.97
N GLU A 174 3.18 16.74 4.11
CA GLU A 174 2.20 17.77 4.40
C GLU A 174 0.84 17.12 4.68
N THR A 175 0.45 16.12 3.88
CA THR A 175 -0.79 15.36 4.10
C THR A 175 -0.76 14.55 5.39
N ILE A 176 0.38 13.93 5.74
CA ILE A 176 0.53 13.27 7.06
C ILE A 176 0.38 14.28 8.20
N ARG A 177 0.96 15.49 8.05
CA ARG A 177 0.95 16.51 9.11
C ARG A 177 -0.39 17.22 9.28
N ASN A 178 -1.33 17.06 8.35
CA ASN A 178 -2.69 17.57 8.51
C ASN A 178 -3.45 16.88 9.65
N ARG A 179 -2.90 15.77 10.18
CA ARG A 179 -3.48 15.03 11.28
C ARG A 179 -2.55 15.02 12.51
N PRO A 180 -3.08 15.19 13.74
CA PRO A 180 -2.27 15.15 14.95
C PRO A 180 -1.58 13.79 15.15
N LEU A 181 -0.44 13.78 15.84
CA LEU A 181 0.33 12.56 16.11
C LEU A 181 -0.49 11.54 16.92
N GLU A 182 -1.32 12.03 17.82
CA GLU A 182 -2.19 11.27 18.71
C GLU A 182 -3.14 10.35 17.95
N ASP A 183 -3.58 10.77 16.75
CA ASP A 183 -4.41 9.97 15.87
C ASP A 183 -3.64 8.76 15.31
N TYR A 184 -2.40 8.98 14.84
CA TYR A 184 -1.54 7.88 14.39
C TYR A 184 -1.19 6.92 15.52
N VAL A 185 -0.97 7.43 16.73
CA VAL A 185 -0.78 6.62 17.93
C VAL A 185 -2.03 5.79 18.22
N ARG A 186 -3.24 6.37 18.11
CA ARG A 186 -4.52 5.67 18.28
C ARG A 186 -4.70 4.54 17.27
N PHE A 187 -4.41 4.76 15.97
CA PHE A 187 -4.55 3.71 14.95
C PHE A 187 -3.57 2.56 15.18
N ARG A 188 -2.32 2.89 15.51
CA ARG A 188 -1.31 1.89 15.88
C ARG A 188 -1.74 1.08 17.09
N ASP A 189 -2.18 1.75 18.15
CA ASP A 189 -2.58 1.09 19.40
C ASP A 189 -3.83 0.22 19.19
N TRP A 190 -4.77 0.64 18.34
CA TRP A 190 -5.90 -0.18 17.93
C TRP A 190 -5.44 -1.45 17.19
N LEU A 191 -4.55 -1.32 16.20
CA LEU A 191 -3.98 -2.47 15.48
C LEU A 191 -3.28 -3.47 16.42
N LEU A 192 -2.54 -2.97 17.41
CA LEU A 192 -1.77 -3.81 18.32
C LEU A 192 -2.62 -4.51 19.38
N ARG A 193 -3.80 -3.98 19.71
CA ARG A 193 -4.62 -4.45 20.83
C ARG A 193 -5.97 -5.04 20.42
N THR A 194 -6.39 -4.84 19.17
CA THR A 194 -7.67 -5.35 18.68
C THR A 194 -7.68 -6.88 18.72
N PRO A 195 -8.81 -7.51 19.11
CA PRO A 195 -8.94 -8.97 19.07
C PRO A 195 -9.25 -9.49 17.65
N LEU A 196 -9.40 -8.60 16.67
CA LEU A 196 -9.65 -8.97 15.27
C LEU A 196 -8.42 -9.62 14.66
N GLU A 197 -8.64 -10.60 13.77
CA GLU A 197 -7.56 -11.16 12.96
C GLU A 197 -6.92 -10.08 12.06
N ASP A 198 -5.61 -10.24 11.80
CA ASP A 198 -4.80 -9.31 11.00
C ASP A 198 -5.39 -9.05 9.60
N SER A 199 -6.02 -10.07 9.02
CA SER A 199 -6.69 -9.98 7.71
C SER A 199 -7.89 -9.03 7.73
N LEU A 200 -8.61 -8.97 8.85
CA LEU A 200 -9.78 -8.10 9.04
C LEU A 200 -9.34 -6.69 9.41
N SER A 201 -8.49 -6.56 10.43
CA SER A 201 -8.03 -5.26 10.93
C SER A 201 -7.19 -4.51 9.89
N GLY A 202 -6.32 -5.23 9.16
CA GLY A 202 -5.56 -4.70 8.04
C GLY A 202 -6.43 -4.22 6.90
N ARG A 203 -7.51 -4.94 6.55
CA ARG A 203 -8.45 -4.53 5.50
C ARG A 203 -9.26 -3.30 5.91
N VAL A 204 -9.70 -3.20 7.16
CA VAL A 204 -10.37 -1.99 7.67
C VAL A 204 -9.47 -0.77 7.50
N LEU A 205 -8.22 -0.83 7.96
CA LEU A 205 -7.30 0.29 7.80
C LEU A 205 -6.96 0.56 6.35
N GLY A 206 -6.82 -0.49 5.54
CA GLY A 206 -6.58 -0.37 4.11
C GLY A 206 -7.62 0.49 3.40
N PHE A 207 -8.90 0.28 3.72
CA PHE A 207 -10.02 1.10 3.23
C PHE A 207 -10.25 2.38 4.04
N SER A 208 -9.45 2.66 5.07
CA SER A 208 -9.52 3.91 5.81
C SER A 208 -8.44 4.91 5.40
N TRP A 209 -7.32 4.46 4.80
CA TRP A 209 -6.15 5.31 4.56
C TRP A 209 -6.44 6.55 3.72
N HIS A 210 -7.20 6.42 2.62
CA HIS A 210 -7.52 7.56 1.78
C HIS A 210 -8.31 8.62 2.56
N ILE A 211 -9.23 8.19 3.43
CA ILE A 211 -10.01 9.09 4.30
C ILE A 211 -9.14 9.70 5.40
N ILE A 212 -8.28 8.90 6.04
CA ILE A 212 -7.28 9.37 7.02
C ILE A 212 -6.39 10.46 6.40
N PHE A 213 -6.11 10.37 5.10
CA PHE A 213 -5.32 11.35 4.34
C PHE A 213 -6.17 12.40 3.59
N GLY A 214 -7.41 12.59 4.01
CA GLY A 214 -8.23 13.73 3.59
C GLY A 214 -8.92 13.58 2.22
N LYS A 215 -9.10 12.35 1.74
CA LYS A 215 -9.95 12.06 0.58
C LYS A 215 -11.37 11.70 1.01
N GLU A 216 -12.31 11.87 0.07
CA GLU A 216 -13.70 11.44 0.23
C GLU A 216 -13.79 9.94 0.52
N ALA A 217 -14.85 9.53 1.23
CA ALA A 217 -15.06 8.12 1.57
C ALA A 217 -15.11 7.20 0.33
N VAL A 218 -15.59 7.74 -0.80
CA VAL A 218 -15.51 7.12 -2.13
C VAL A 218 -14.46 7.86 -2.95
N HIS A 219 -13.26 7.29 -3.07
CA HIS A 219 -12.15 7.83 -3.86
C HIS A 219 -11.81 6.88 -5.01
N CYS A 220 -12.62 6.92 -6.06
CA CYS A 220 -12.53 6.03 -7.22
C CYS A 220 -12.37 6.86 -8.50
N PRO A 221 -11.21 7.46 -8.80
CA PRO A 221 -10.97 8.12 -10.10
C PRO A 221 -11.06 7.11 -11.25
N SER A 222 -11.37 7.55 -12.47
CA SER A 222 -11.44 6.63 -13.62
C SER A 222 -10.09 5.96 -13.85
N ALA A 223 -10.09 4.73 -14.37
CA ALA A 223 -8.84 4.03 -14.67
C ALA A 223 -7.94 4.88 -15.58
N GLN A 224 -8.52 5.51 -16.61
CA GLN A 224 -7.82 6.42 -17.52
C GLN A 224 -7.19 7.61 -16.78
N GLU A 225 -7.98 8.31 -15.96
CA GLU A 225 -7.50 9.45 -15.19
C GLU A 225 -6.36 9.05 -14.25
N CYS A 226 -6.54 7.95 -13.53
CA CYS A 226 -5.54 7.45 -12.59
C CYS A 226 -4.24 7.05 -13.30
N TYR A 227 -4.30 6.24 -14.37
CA TYR A 227 -3.10 5.83 -15.09
C TYR A 227 -2.36 7.03 -15.71
N CYS A 228 -3.09 8.00 -16.26
CA CYS A 228 -2.50 9.19 -16.85
C CYS A 228 -1.82 10.07 -15.79
N LYS A 229 -2.51 10.36 -14.68
CA LYS A 229 -1.97 11.22 -13.61
C LYS A 229 -0.86 10.54 -12.82
N THR A 230 -1.07 9.31 -12.38
CA THR A 230 -0.15 8.58 -11.49
C THR A 230 1.04 7.98 -12.23
N PHE A 231 0.86 7.48 -13.46
CA PHE A 231 1.90 6.74 -14.18
C PHE A 231 2.27 7.31 -15.55
N GLY A 232 1.55 8.34 -16.01
CA GLY A 232 1.80 8.94 -17.32
C GLY A 232 1.34 8.13 -18.52
N ILE A 233 0.48 7.15 -18.29
CA ILE A 233 -0.08 6.31 -19.33
C ILE A 233 -1.45 6.91 -19.69
N CYS A 234 -1.45 7.82 -20.67
CA CYS A 234 -2.64 8.58 -21.05
C CYS A 234 -3.31 8.05 -22.34
N ASP A 235 -2.52 7.45 -23.23
CA ASP A 235 -2.94 7.02 -24.57
C ASP A 235 -3.36 5.53 -24.62
N SER A 236 -3.98 5.03 -23.56
CA SER A 236 -4.52 3.67 -23.50
C SER A 236 -6.03 3.65 -23.70
N ALA A 237 -6.54 2.65 -24.42
CA ALA A 237 -7.98 2.38 -24.44
C ALA A 237 -8.44 1.95 -23.04
N CYS A 238 -9.46 2.63 -22.51
CA CYS A 238 -9.92 2.43 -21.15
C CYS A 238 -11.45 2.39 -21.08
N SER A 239 -11.95 1.53 -20.21
CA SER A 239 -13.28 1.64 -19.61
C SER A 239 -13.20 2.49 -18.34
N GLU A 240 -14.33 2.66 -17.65
CA GLU A 240 -14.36 3.34 -16.35
C GLU A 240 -13.43 2.67 -15.32
N GLY A 241 -13.29 1.34 -15.39
CA GLY A 241 -12.66 0.54 -14.34
C GLY A 241 -11.31 -0.11 -14.67
N ALA A 242 -10.93 -0.17 -15.95
CA ALA A 242 -9.68 -0.78 -16.39
C ALA A 242 -9.23 -0.21 -17.74
N CYS A 243 -7.94 -0.33 -18.02
CA CYS A 243 -7.33 -0.01 -19.31
C CYS A 243 -6.67 -1.24 -19.92
N ASP A 244 -6.69 -1.31 -21.25
CA ASP A 244 -6.18 -2.45 -22.01
C ASP A 244 -4.69 -2.69 -21.71
N GLY A 245 -4.34 -3.96 -21.49
CA GLY A 245 -2.96 -4.37 -21.23
C GLY A 245 -2.36 -3.80 -19.93
N ARG A 246 -3.19 -3.42 -18.95
CA ARG A 246 -2.72 -2.92 -17.64
C ARG A 246 -2.79 -3.96 -16.53
N TYR A 247 -3.90 -4.05 -15.80
CA TYR A 247 -4.03 -4.98 -14.69
C TYR A 247 -5.22 -5.88 -14.90
N THR A 248 -5.00 -7.17 -14.66
CA THR A 248 -6.05 -8.19 -14.63
C THR A 248 -6.04 -8.80 -13.25
N LEU A 249 -7.21 -9.00 -12.63
CA LEU A 249 -7.28 -9.71 -11.36
C LEU A 249 -6.90 -11.18 -11.60
N PRO A 250 -5.89 -11.73 -10.91
CA PRO A 250 -5.53 -13.13 -11.09
C PRO A 250 -6.62 -14.08 -10.55
N PRO A 251 -6.62 -15.35 -11.00
CA PRO A 251 -7.61 -16.35 -10.56
C PRO A 251 -7.51 -16.64 -9.04
N HIS A 252 -6.33 -16.47 -8.46
CA HIS A 252 -6.07 -16.64 -7.04
C HIS A 252 -5.36 -15.41 -6.47
N SER A 253 -5.61 -15.10 -5.21
CA SER A 253 -4.92 -14.02 -4.47
C SER A 253 -3.49 -14.40 -4.06
N THR A 254 -2.82 -15.24 -4.86
CA THR A 254 -1.44 -15.72 -4.73
C THR A 254 -0.84 -15.88 -6.13
N LEU A 255 0.45 -15.57 -6.25
CA LEU A 255 1.22 -15.86 -7.46
C LEU A 255 1.80 -17.28 -7.38
N PRO A 256 2.07 -17.96 -8.51
CA PRO A 256 2.84 -19.20 -8.54
C PRO A 256 4.22 -19.03 -7.90
N GLU A 257 4.78 -20.11 -7.35
CA GLU A 257 6.10 -20.11 -6.69
C GLU A 257 7.21 -19.62 -7.62
N ASP A 258 7.19 -20.08 -8.88
CA ASP A 258 8.16 -19.74 -9.92
C ASP A 258 7.79 -18.48 -10.74
N TRP A 259 6.84 -17.67 -10.26
CA TRP A 259 6.54 -16.38 -10.88
C TRP A 259 7.78 -15.47 -10.85
N PRO A 260 8.10 -14.71 -11.90
CA PRO A 260 7.35 -14.46 -13.15
C PRO A 260 7.66 -15.38 -14.33
N ARG A 261 8.40 -16.49 -14.11
CA ARG A 261 8.82 -17.41 -15.18
C ARG A 261 7.81 -18.51 -15.48
N VAL A 262 7.00 -18.89 -14.50
CA VAL A 262 5.94 -19.89 -14.68
C VAL A 262 4.60 -19.29 -14.26
N GLY A 263 3.57 -19.52 -15.06
CA GLY A 263 2.21 -19.05 -14.77
C GLY A 263 1.36 -20.05 -13.98
N TRP A 264 0.06 -19.76 -13.86
CA TRP A 264 -0.86 -20.56 -13.05
C TRP A 264 -1.16 -21.93 -13.66
N GLU A 265 -1.09 -22.05 -14.98
CA GLU A 265 -1.32 -23.30 -15.73
C GLU A 265 0.00 -24.04 -15.99
N ASN A 266 1.03 -23.74 -15.20
CA ASN A 266 2.39 -24.26 -15.34
C ASN A 266 3.02 -23.94 -16.72
N GLU A 267 2.56 -22.87 -17.36
CA GLU A 267 3.05 -22.42 -18.65
C GLU A 267 4.33 -21.58 -18.50
N GLU A 268 5.30 -21.79 -19.40
CA GLU A 268 6.50 -20.96 -19.44
C GLU A 268 6.15 -19.54 -19.87
N ARG A 269 6.59 -18.58 -19.06
CA ARG A 269 6.55 -17.16 -19.32
C ARG A 269 7.97 -16.72 -19.66
N ASN A 270 8.17 -16.21 -20.87
CA ASN A 270 9.47 -15.74 -21.39
C ASN A 270 10.00 -14.48 -20.69
N PHE A 271 10.02 -14.46 -19.35
CA PHE A 271 10.49 -13.34 -18.55
C PHE A 271 12.02 -13.35 -18.45
N THR A 272 12.63 -12.28 -18.93
CA THR A 272 14.09 -12.09 -18.98
C THR A 272 14.57 -10.94 -18.07
N GLY A 273 13.67 -10.33 -17.31
CA GLY A 273 13.99 -9.24 -16.40
C GLY A 273 14.69 -9.69 -15.09
N PRO A 274 15.16 -8.74 -14.27
CA PRO A 274 15.69 -9.03 -12.95
C PRO A 274 14.59 -9.58 -12.02
N LEU A 275 14.95 -10.52 -11.16
CA LEU A 275 14.05 -11.14 -10.17
C LEU A 275 14.05 -10.42 -8.81
N SER A 276 15.02 -9.52 -8.58
CA SER A 276 15.22 -8.77 -7.33
C SER A 276 15.69 -7.36 -7.60
#